data_AF-A0A2V8WPF5-F1
#
_entry.id   AF-A0A2V8WPF5-F1
#
_cell.length_a   1.000
_cell.length_b   1.000
_cell.length_c   1.000
_cell.angle_alpha   90.00
_cell.angle_beta   90.00
_cell.angle_gamma   90.00
#
_symmetry.space_group_name_H-M   'P 1'
#
loop_
_entity.id
_entity.type
_entity.pdbx_description
1 polymer ?
#
loop_
_entity_poly.entity_id
_entity_poly.type
_entity_poly.pdbx_seq_one_letter_code
_entity_poly.pdbx_strand_id
1 'polypeptide(L)'
;MSNSPETVIDIPSTGIQPEVLVGAGRQRWFEVGLVLLVTCGGAFLNALYILINGPNAAPHISNAGWLTGIVQEVAGLLLLAYVLSRRSLRFKYLGLRWSLRDVGVGLLVASVSFAAYLLGSTVVHLLHYGLYGSLAKGSSGSDFFAHPSIAAIPFSLLNPFFEELIVRAYLMTEVSDLTGSSTLAVVASVAVQFSYHLYYGWAGAISLSFQFLVFALYYMRSRRALPIIVAHGLFDVYSLARL
;
A
#
# COMPACT_ATOMS: atom_id res chain seq x y z
N MET A 1 -4.42 -44.93 -61.72
CA MET A 1 -4.49 -44.71 -60.25
C MET A 1 -3.43 -43.67 -59.92
N SER A 2 -3.88 -42.46 -59.57
CA SER A 2 -3.06 -41.27 -59.37
C SER A 2 -2.65 -41.16 -57.91
N ASN A 3 -1.35 -41.26 -57.62
CA ASN A 3 -0.81 -40.96 -56.28
C ASN A 3 -0.37 -39.50 -56.25
N SER A 4 -1.19 -38.65 -55.63
CA SER A 4 -0.80 -37.28 -55.26
C SER A 4 -0.01 -37.32 -53.95
N PRO A 5 1.09 -36.57 -53.79
CA PRO A 5 1.80 -36.47 -52.52
C PRO A 5 1.00 -35.66 -51.52
N GLU A 6 0.78 -36.20 -50.32
CA GLU A 6 0.22 -35.47 -49.19
C GLU A 6 1.21 -34.38 -48.76
N THR A 7 0.83 -33.12 -48.97
CA THR A 7 1.50 -31.97 -48.36
C THR A 7 1.19 -31.96 -46.86
N VAL A 8 2.14 -32.44 -46.05
CA VAL A 8 2.14 -32.23 -44.60
C VAL A 8 2.35 -30.73 -44.37
N ILE A 9 1.27 -30.02 -44.02
CA ILE A 9 1.33 -28.64 -43.57
C ILE A 9 1.79 -28.67 -42.10
N ASP A 10 3.05 -28.34 -41.88
CA ASP A 10 3.62 -28.18 -40.54
C ASP A 10 3.03 -26.90 -39.93
N ILE A 11 2.04 -27.06 -39.03
CA ILE A 11 1.41 -25.94 -38.33
C ILE A 11 2.41 -25.46 -37.27
N PRO A 12 2.91 -24.22 -37.33
CA PRO A 12 3.83 -23.72 -36.32
C PRO A 12 3.15 -23.77 -34.95
N SER A 13 3.72 -24.51 -34.00
CA SER A 13 3.23 -24.51 -32.63
C SER A 13 3.28 -23.07 -32.11
N THR A 14 2.12 -22.47 -31.86
CA THR A 14 1.93 -21.10 -31.37
C THR A 14 2.38 -20.91 -29.91
N GLY A 15 3.24 -21.79 -29.39
CA GLY A 15 3.79 -21.71 -28.05
C GLY A 15 4.75 -20.53 -27.93
N ILE A 16 4.36 -19.52 -27.17
CA ILE A 16 5.27 -18.44 -26.75
C ILE A 16 6.47 -19.09 -26.05
N GLN A 17 7.67 -18.77 -26.55
CA GLN A 17 8.94 -19.33 -26.07
C GLN A 17 9.12 -19.12 -24.55
N PRO A 18 9.50 -20.15 -23.76
CA PRO A 18 9.66 -20.06 -22.31
C PRO A 18 10.59 -18.94 -21.84
N GLU A 19 11.62 -18.62 -22.63
CA GLU A 19 12.59 -17.55 -22.35
C GLU A 19 11.93 -16.15 -22.34
N VAL A 20 10.94 -15.93 -23.20
CA VAL A 20 10.13 -14.69 -23.24
C VAL A 20 9.28 -14.57 -21.98
N LEU A 21 8.71 -15.68 -21.49
CA LEU A 21 7.90 -15.70 -20.26
C LEU A 21 8.75 -15.44 -19.01
N VAL A 22 9.94 -16.03 -18.93
CA VAL A 22 10.89 -15.82 -17.82
C VAL A 22 11.41 -14.37 -17.82
N GLY A 23 11.74 -13.82 -18.99
CA GLY A 23 12.15 -12.42 -19.14
C GLY A 23 11.06 -11.44 -18.67
N ALA A 24 9.80 -11.71 -19.03
CA ALA A 24 8.66 -10.91 -18.60
C ALA A 24 8.46 -10.95 -17.07
N GLY A 25 8.64 -12.11 -16.43
CA GLY A 25 8.56 -12.24 -14.97
C GLY A 25 9.65 -11.47 -14.22
N ARG A 26 10.91 -11.55 -14.69
CA ARG A 26 12.04 -10.80 -14.10
C ARG A 26 11.84 -9.29 -14.20
N GLN A 27 11.37 -8.80 -15.35
CA GLN A 27 11.09 -7.39 -15.56
C GLN A 27 10.00 -6.88 -14.61
N ARG A 28 8.92 -7.65 -14.41
CA ARG A 28 7.85 -7.28 -13.46
C ARG A 28 8.35 -7.21 -12.02
N TRP A 29 9.17 -8.18 -11.58
CA TRP A 29 9.78 -8.11 -10.24
C TRP A 29 10.70 -6.90 -10.07
N PHE A 30 11.46 -6.54 -11.11
CA PHE A 30 12.26 -5.32 -11.10
C PHE A 30 11.37 -4.07 -10.97
N GLU A 31 10.28 -3.99 -11.72
CA GLU A 31 9.31 -2.88 -11.64
C GLU A 31 8.64 -2.78 -10.26
N VAL A 32 8.28 -3.91 -9.65
CA VAL A 32 7.78 -3.95 -8.26
C VAL A 32 8.84 -3.41 -7.30
N GLY A 33 10.08 -3.90 -7.39
CA GLY A 33 11.18 -3.44 -6.55
C GLY A 33 11.48 -1.96 -6.72
N LEU A 34 11.49 -1.46 -7.96
CA LEU A 34 11.72 -0.05 -8.27
C LEU A 34 10.63 0.86 -7.69
N VAL A 35 9.36 0.51 -7.91
CA VAL A 35 8.24 1.29 -7.35
C VAL A 35 8.33 1.30 -5.84
N LEU A 36 8.50 0.15 -5.18
CA LEU A 36 8.59 0.10 -3.71
C LEU A 36 9.81 0.85 -3.16
N LEU A 37 10.98 0.76 -3.81
CA LEU A 37 12.18 1.45 -3.37
C LEU A 37 11.99 2.97 -3.43
N VAL A 38 11.50 3.49 -4.55
CA VAL A 38 11.32 4.93 -4.75
C VAL A 38 10.23 5.47 -3.84
N THR A 39 9.15 4.73 -3.64
CA THR A 39 7.95 5.24 -2.95
C THR A 39 7.96 4.98 -1.45
N CYS A 40 8.45 3.82 -1.01
CA CYS A 40 8.43 3.41 0.40
C CYS A 40 9.83 3.42 1.05
N GLY A 41 10.92 3.37 0.28
CA GLY A 41 12.27 3.21 0.81
C GLY A 41 12.68 4.33 1.77
N GLY A 42 12.45 5.59 1.38
CA GLY A 42 12.74 6.74 2.25
C GLY A 42 11.89 6.74 3.53
N ALA A 43 10.59 6.45 3.41
CA ALA A 43 9.67 6.36 4.55
C ALA A 43 10.06 5.22 5.52
N PHE A 44 10.46 4.06 4.99
CA PHE A 44 10.96 2.94 5.78
C PHE A 44 12.24 3.30 6.54
N LEU A 45 13.24 3.90 5.87
CA LEU A 45 14.48 4.31 6.52
C LEU A 45 14.23 5.35 7.62
N ASN A 46 13.35 6.31 7.37
CA ASN A 46 12.93 7.29 8.37
C ASN A 46 12.21 6.61 9.56
N ALA A 47 11.31 5.67 9.28
CA ALA A 47 10.59 4.93 10.32
C ALA A 47 11.53 4.10 11.19
N LEU A 48 12.53 3.45 10.58
CA LEU A 48 13.56 2.71 11.30
C LEU A 48 14.46 3.64 12.13
N TYR A 49 14.83 4.79 11.57
CA TYR A 49 15.61 5.80 12.29
C TYR A 49 14.88 6.30 13.55
N ILE A 50 13.58 6.62 13.45
CA ILE A 50 12.76 7.06 14.58
C ILE A 50 12.56 5.92 15.59
N LEU A 51 12.34 4.68 15.13
CA LEU A 51 12.21 3.53 16.01
C LEU A 51 13.45 3.32 16.89
N ILE A 52 14.65 3.50 16.32
CA ILE A 52 15.93 3.28 17.01
C ILE A 52 16.27 4.45 17.93
N ASN A 53 16.06 5.68 17.49
CA ASN A 53 16.48 6.88 18.22
C ASN A 53 15.39 7.48 19.12
N GLY A 54 14.18 6.91 19.08
CA GLY A 54 13.03 7.35 19.85
C GLY A 54 12.23 8.47 19.18
N PRO A 55 11.06 8.81 19.75
CA PRO A 55 10.08 9.71 19.13
C PRO A 55 10.60 11.14 18.94
N ASN A 56 11.51 11.59 19.80
CA ASN A 56 12.11 12.92 19.72
C ASN A 56 13.07 13.07 18.52
N ALA A 57 13.45 11.98 17.87
CA ALA A 57 14.23 12.00 16.63
C ALA A 57 13.36 12.31 15.40
N ALA A 58 12.04 12.33 15.55
CA ALA A 58 11.13 12.69 14.48
C ALA A 58 11.31 14.17 14.09
N PRO A 59 11.50 14.47 12.80
CA PRO A 59 11.65 15.85 12.37
C PRO A 59 10.32 16.61 12.54
N HIS A 60 10.40 17.84 13.02
CA HIS A 60 9.25 18.75 12.99
C HIS A 60 8.82 18.98 11.54
N ILE A 61 7.54 18.71 11.24
CA ILE A 61 7.02 18.85 9.87
C ILE A 61 6.80 20.34 9.58
N SER A 62 7.70 20.91 8.77
CA SER A 62 7.59 22.27 8.24
C SER A 62 6.73 22.31 6.97
N ASN A 63 6.35 23.51 6.52
CA ASN A 63 5.70 23.68 5.20
C ASN A 63 6.54 23.11 4.05
N ALA A 64 7.87 23.23 4.14
CA ALA A 64 8.78 22.60 3.18
C ALA A 64 8.69 21.07 3.24
N GLY A 65 8.61 20.49 4.45
CA GLY A 65 8.40 19.05 4.64
C GLY A 65 7.11 18.54 4.00
N TRP A 66 5.99 19.26 4.19
CA TRP A 66 4.73 18.94 3.53
C TRP A 66 4.82 19.01 2.00
N LEU A 67 5.44 20.05 1.45
CA LEU A 67 5.63 20.19 0.00
C LEU A 67 6.53 19.08 -0.56
N THR A 68 7.61 18.74 0.14
CA THR A 68 8.48 17.61 -0.22
C THR A 68 7.70 16.29 -0.22
N GLY A 69 6.83 16.07 0.78
CA GLY A 69 5.92 14.92 0.82
C GLY A 69 4.99 14.85 -0.40
N ILE A 70 4.33 15.96 -0.75
CA ILE A 70 3.47 16.03 -1.94
C ILE A 70 4.27 15.73 -3.22
N VAL A 71 5.45 16.32 -3.38
CA VAL A 71 6.30 16.08 -4.56
C VAL A 71 6.68 14.60 -4.65
N GLN A 72 7.05 13.98 -3.53
CA GLN A 72 7.37 12.56 -3.44
C GLN A 72 6.17 11.68 -3.83
N GLU A 73 4.97 11.98 -3.34
CA GLU A 73 3.75 11.22 -3.66
C GLU A 73 3.37 11.34 -5.13
N VAL A 74 3.40 12.56 -5.68
CA VAL A 74 3.13 12.80 -7.10
C VAL A 74 4.15 12.07 -7.96
N ALA A 75 5.45 12.17 -7.63
CA ALA A 75 6.51 11.49 -8.37
C ALA A 75 6.33 9.96 -8.36
N GLY A 76 5.96 9.39 -7.20
CA GLY A 76 5.68 7.97 -7.07
C GLY A 76 4.44 7.50 -7.84
N LEU A 77 3.36 8.28 -7.82
CA LEU A 77 2.16 8.01 -8.61
C LEU A 77 2.43 8.11 -10.12
N LEU A 78 3.27 9.06 -10.54
CA LEU A 78 3.73 9.17 -11.93
C LEU A 78 4.60 7.98 -12.33
N LEU A 79 5.50 7.53 -11.47
CA LEU A 79 6.30 6.32 -11.69
C LEU A 79 5.39 5.08 -11.83
N LEU A 80 4.40 4.93 -10.94
CA LEU A 80 3.41 3.86 -11.04
C LEU A 80 2.62 3.94 -12.35
N ALA A 81 2.16 5.14 -12.73
CA ALA A 81 1.48 5.36 -14.01
C ALA A 81 2.36 4.97 -15.20
N TYR A 82 3.64 5.33 -15.16
CA TYR A 82 4.62 4.97 -16.19
C TYR A 82 4.77 3.45 -16.30
N VAL A 83 5.00 2.74 -15.19
CA VAL A 83 5.13 1.27 -15.16
C VAL A 83 3.89 0.59 -15.72
N LEU A 84 2.69 1.03 -15.33
CA LEU A 84 1.44 0.53 -15.91
C LEU A 84 1.36 0.82 -17.42
N SER A 85 1.71 2.03 -17.84
CA SER A 85 1.63 2.46 -19.25
C SER A 85 2.54 1.65 -20.16
N ARG A 86 3.73 1.24 -19.68
CA ARG A 86 4.67 0.36 -20.40
C ARG A 86 4.05 -0.99 -20.76
N ARG A 87 3.05 -1.42 -19.99
CA ARG A 87 2.29 -2.66 -20.21
C ARG A 87 0.90 -2.39 -20.80
N SER A 88 0.64 -1.18 -21.27
CA SER A 88 -0.67 -0.72 -21.76
C SER A 88 -1.80 -0.87 -20.72
N LEU A 89 -1.45 -0.89 -19.44
CA LEU A 89 -2.37 -0.91 -18.31
C LEU A 89 -2.66 0.51 -17.85
N ARG A 90 -3.75 0.66 -17.10
CA ARG A 90 -4.20 1.93 -16.49
C ARG A 90 -4.61 1.67 -15.05
N PHE A 91 -4.78 2.69 -14.22
CA PHE A 91 -5.24 2.53 -12.83
C PHE A 91 -6.56 1.75 -12.69
N LYS A 92 -7.41 1.72 -13.73
CA LYS A 92 -8.61 0.87 -13.78
C LYS A 92 -8.32 -0.63 -13.62
N TYR A 93 -7.14 -1.07 -14.05
CA TYR A 93 -6.63 -2.44 -13.86
C TYR A 93 -6.38 -2.74 -12.38
N LEU A 94 -5.89 -1.75 -11.64
CA LEU A 94 -5.68 -1.83 -10.19
C LEU A 94 -6.99 -1.66 -9.39
N GLY A 95 -8.15 -1.57 -10.05
CA GLY A 95 -9.43 -1.43 -9.36
C GLY A 95 -9.78 0.01 -8.97
N LEU A 96 -9.04 1.02 -9.46
CA LEU A 96 -9.43 2.42 -9.32
C LEU A 96 -10.50 2.75 -10.37
N ARG A 97 -11.76 2.79 -9.92
CA ARG A 97 -12.93 3.12 -10.74
C ARG A 97 -13.85 4.00 -9.92
N TRP A 98 -14.28 5.12 -10.49
CA TRP A 98 -15.23 6.00 -9.82
C TRP A 98 -16.60 5.35 -9.71
N SER A 99 -17.15 5.31 -8.49
CA SER A 99 -18.51 4.85 -8.20
C SER A 99 -19.00 5.46 -6.90
N LEU A 100 -20.17 6.10 -6.90
CA LEU A 100 -20.79 6.61 -5.67
C LEU A 100 -21.07 5.49 -4.65
N ARG A 101 -21.38 4.28 -5.14
CA ARG A 101 -21.52 3.09 -4.29
C ARG A 101 -20.20 2.76 -3.59
N ASP A 102 -19.07 2.89 -4.28
CA ASP A 102 -17.75 2.63 -3.68
C ASP A 102 -17.38 3.66 -2.62
N VAL A 103 -17.85 4.91 -2.74
CA VAL A 103 -17.72 5.92 -1.67
C VAL A 103 -18.51 5.49 -0.43
N GLY A 104 -19.78 5.06 -0.61
CA GLY A 104 -20.60 4.55 0.50
C GLY A 104 -20.03 3.28 1.14
N VAL A 105 -19.51 2.35 0.34
CA VAL A 105 -18.80 1.16 0.85
C VAL A 105 -17.52 1.56 1.59
N GLY A 106 -16.85 2.63 1.15
CA GLY A 106 -15.68 3.18 1.85
C GLY A 106 -15.98 3.57 3.30
N LEU A 107 -17.18 4.09 3.61
CA LEU A 107 -17.59 4.37 4.99
C LEU A 107 -17.67 3.08 5.84
N LEU A 108 -18.23 2.01 5.28
CA LEU A 108 -18.28 0.71 5.96
C LEU A 108 -16.88 0.13 6.16
N VAL A 109 -16.03 0.19 5.13
CA VAL A 109 -14.63 -0.25 5.22
C VAL A 109 -13.88 0.56 6.29
N ALA A 110 -14.10 1.87 6.38
CA ALA A 110 -13.55 2.71 7.45
C ALA A 110 -14.01 2.22 8.82
N SER A 111 -15.32 2.02 9.04
CA SER A 111 -15.82 1.56 10.35
C SER A 111 -15.25 0.19 10.75
N VAL A 112 -15.22 -0.78 9.83
CA VAL A 112 -14.72 -2.14 10.12
C VAL A 112 -13.21 -2.13 10.37
N SER A 113 -12.46 -1.39 9.55
CA SER A 113 -11.00 -1.30 9.69
C SER A 113 -10.60 -0.55 10.96
N PHE A 114 -11.35 0.49 11.36
CA PHE A 114 -11.17 1.18 12.64
C PHE A 114 -11.48 0.26 13.83
N ALA A 115 -12.56 -0.53 13.77
CA ALA A 115 -12.85 -1.52 14.80
C ALA A 115 -11.72 -2.57 14.92
N ALA A 116 -11.13 -2.99 13.79
CA ALA A 116 -9.98 -3.88 13.79
C ALA A 116 -8.74 -3.24 14.41
N TYR A 117 -8.48 -1.95 14.13
CA TYR A 117 -7.43 -1.18 14.82
C TYR A 117 -7.65 -1.15 16.34
N LEU A 118 -8.87 -0.85 16.81
CA LEU A 118 -9.18 -0.83 18.24
C LEU A 118 -8.96 -2.20 18.90
N LEU A 119 -9.34 -3.28 18.22
CA LEU A 119 -9.07 -4.64 18.68
C LEU A 119 -7.57 -4.91 18.75
N GLY A 120 -6.82 -4.61 17.69
CA GLY A 120 -5.36 -4.78 17.65
C GLY A 120 -4.66 -4.01 18.75
N SER A 121 -5.02 -2.73 18.93
CA SER A 121 -4.52 -1.87 20.00
C SER A 121 -4.81 -2.47 21.38
N THR A 122 -6.05 -2.90 21.64
CA THR A 122 -6.42 -3.53 22.90
C THR A 122 -5.58 -4.77 23.18
N VAL A 123 -5.43 -5.66 22.19
CA VAL A 123 -4.62 -6.88 22.32
C VAL A 123 -3.16 -6.54 22.62
N VAL A 124 -2.57 -5.62 21.86
CA VAL A 124 -1.17 -5.19 22.05
C VAL A 124 -0.95 -4.60 23.45
N HIS A 125 -1.84 -3.72 23.91
CA HIS A 125 -1.73 -3.09 25.22
C HIS A 125 -1.92 -4.08 26.37
N LEU A 126 -2.86 -5.03 26.25
CA LEU A 126 -3.05 -6.08 27.25
C LEU A 126 -1.85 -7.02 27.33
N LEU A 127 -1.29 -7.42 26.19
CA LEU A 127 -0.08 -8.25 26.13
C LEU A 127 1.12 -7.51 26.73
N HIS A 128 1.33 -6.25 26.36
CA HIS A 128 2.42 -5.44 26.91
C HIS A 128 2.26 -5.25 28.41
N TYR A 129 1.04 -5.00 28.91
CA TYR A 129 0.78 -4.91 30.34
C TYR A 129 1.06 -6.22 31.07
N GLY A 130 0.65 -7.36 30.50
CA GLY A 130 0.93 -8.67 31.07
C GLY A 130 2.42 -9.02 31.13
N LEU A 131 3.21 -8.57 30.17
CA LEU A 131 4.65 -8.85 30.10
C LEU A 131 5.51 -7.87 30.91
N TYR A 132 5.13 -6.59 30.97
CA TYR A 132 5.99 -5.51 31.49
C TYR A 132 5.36 -4.70 32.62
N GLY A 133 4.12 -4.97 33.00
CA GLY A 133 3.42 -4.25 34.09
C GLY A 133 3.00 -2.81 33.76
N SER A 134 3.16 -2.38 32.50
CA SER A 134 2.75 -1.06 32.02
C SER A 134 2.10 -1.15 30.65
N LEU A 135 1.27 -0.18 30.30
CA LEU A 135 0.81 -0.02 28.93
C LEU A 135 1.99 0.31 28.02
N ALA A 136 1.92 -0.14 26.76
CA ALA A 136 2.89 0.23 25.76
C ALA A 136 2.93 1.76 25.59
N LYS A 137 4.13 2.33 25.52
CA LYS A 137 4.36 3.73 25.17
C LYS A 137 4.81 3.77 23.72
N GLY A 138 4.19 4.65 22.94
CA GLY A 138 4.53 4.88 21.54
C GLY A 138 3.98 6.23 21.14
N SER A 139 4.48 6.75 20.03
CA SER A 139 3.95 7.97 19.47
C SER A 139 2.51 7.76 19.01
N SER A 140 1.72 8.83 19.05
CA SER A 140 0.37 8.93 18.56
C SER A 140 0.34 9.74 17.25
N GLY A 141 -0.75 9.67 16.48
CA GLY A 141 -0.92 10.51 15.29
C GLY A 141 -0.79 12.00 15.63
N SER A 142 -1.30 12.42 16.80
CA SER A 142 -1.16 13.80 17.30
C SER A 142 0.30 14.23 17.48
N ASP A 143 1.22 13.33 17.82
CA ASP A 143 2.63 13.70 18.04
C ASP A 143 3.33 14.10 16.73
N PHE A 144 2.86 13.60 15.58
CA PHE A 144 3.44 13.90 14.27
C PHE A 144 2.69 15.00 13.52
N PHE A 145 1.38 15.10 13.74
CA PHE A 145 0.52 15.96 12.94
C PHE A 145 0.13 17.28 13.62
N ALA A 146 0.51 17.55 14.89
CA ALA A 146 0.17 18.76 15.68
C ALA A 146 0.52 20.15 15.08
N HIS A 147 0.80 20.26 13.78
CA HIS A 147 1.18 21.50 13.11
C HIS A 147 0.16 21.88 12.03
N PRO A 148 -0.72 22.86 12.28
CA PRO A 148 -1.65 23.34 11.28
C PRO A 148 -0.88 23.96 10.10
N SER A 149 -0.94 23.30 8.94
CA SER A 149 -0.38 23.79 7.69
C SER A 149 -1.42 23.69 6.58
N ILE A 150 -1.54 24.74 5.77
CA ILE A 150 -2.39 24.71 4.57
C ILE A 150 -1.91 23.61 3.60
N ALA A 151 -0.61 23.29 3.58
CA ALA A 151 -0.05 22.23 2.75
C ALA A 151 -0.39 20.81 3.26
N ALA A 152 -0.80 20.66 4.53
CA ALA A 152 -1.24 19.37 5.06
C ALA A 152 -2.58 18.92 4.46
N ILE A 153 -3.44 19.85 4.03
CA ILE A 153 -4.73 19.54 3.38
C ILE A 153 -4.53 18.78 2.06
N PRO A 154 -3.83 19.33 1.04
CA PRO A 154 -3.62 18.62 -0.22
C PRO A 154 -2.82 17.33 -0.02
N PHE A 155 -1.88 17.28 0.92
CA PHE A 155 -1.18 16.05 1.28
C PHE A 155 -2.15 14.98 1.79
N SER A 156 -3.00 15.30 2.77
CA SER A 156 -3.99 14.36 3.35
C SER A 156 -5.02 13.84 2.34
N LEU A 157 -5.25 14.59 1.26
CA LEU A 157 -6.13 14.15 0.17
C LEU A 157 -5.41 13.28 -0.86
N LEU A 158 -4.09 13.45 -1.02
CA LEU A 158 -3.26 12.73 -1.98
C LEU A 158 -2.73 11.41 -1.42
N ASN A 159 -2.26 11.43 -0.16
CA ASN A 159 -1.65 10.30 0.54
C ASN A 159 -2.48 9.00 0.47
N PRO A 160 -3.81 9.02 0.66
CA PRO A 160 -4.64 7.82 0.50
C PRO A 160 -4.55 7.19 -0.89
N PHE A 161 -4.45 8.00 -1.95
CA PHE A 161 -4.26 7.48 -3.31
C PHE A 161 -2.86 6.90 -3.47
N PHE A 162 -1.84 7.59 -3.00
CA PHE A 162 -0.46 7.15 -3.06
C PHE A 162 -0.28 5.78 -2.39
N GLU A 163 -0.63 5.69 -1.11
CA GLU A 163 -0.45 4.48 -0.32
C GLU A 163 -1.27 3.31 -0.85
N GLU A 164 -2.58 3.51 -1.06
CA GLU A 164 -3.48 2.40 -1.42
C GLU A 164 -3.28 1.93 -2.86
N LEU A 165 -2.90 2.80 -3.80
CA LEU A 165 -2.61 2.36 -5.16
C LEU A 165 -1.29 1.60 -5.24
N ILE A 166 -0.28 1.98 -4.47
CA ILE A 166 1.03 1.34 -4.51
C ILE A 166 1.01 0.02 -3.73
N VAL A 167 0.67 0.07 -2.45
CA VAL A 167 0.94 -1.03 -1.53
C VAL A 167 -0.24 -2.00 -1.44
N ARG A 168 -1.48 -1.52 -1.59
CA ARG A 168 -2.66 -2.40 -1.66
C ARG A 168 -2.95 -2.84 -3.08
N ALA A 169 -3.05 -1.92 -4.03
CA ALA A 169 -3.51 -2.27 -5.35
C ALA A 169 -2.43 -2.87 -6.25
N TYR A 170 -1.34 -2.13 -6.49
CA TYR A 170 -0.26 -2.53 -7.38
C TYR A 170 0.54 -3.71 -6.82
N LEU A 171 1.09 -3.58 -5.61
CA LEU A 171 1.90 -4.63 -4.99
C LEU A 171 1.13 -5.94 -4.87
N MET A 172 -0.11 -5.93 -4.36
CA MET A 172 -0.87 -7.17 -4.22
C MET A 172 -1.22 -7.79 -5.58
N THR A 173 -1.55 -6.97 -6.57
CA THR A 173 -1.84 -7.47 -7.93
C THR A 173 -0.60 -8.13 -8.52
N GLU A 174 0.55 -7.47 -8.47
CA GLU A 174 1.79 -8.02 -9.02
C GLU A 174 2.25 -9.27 -8.27
N VAL A 175 2.27 -9.26 -6.94
CA VAL A 175 2.65 -10.45 -6.15
C VAL A 175 1.70 -11.60 -6.41
N SER A 176 0.38 -11.38 -6.43
CA SER A 176 -0.59 -12.43 -6.69
C SER A 176 -0.44 -13.01 -8.10
N ASP A 177 -0.20 -12.16 -9.10
CA ASP A 177 -0.04 -12.60 -10.49
C ASP A 177 1.29 -13.34 -10.71
N LEU A 178 2.38 -12.89 -10.07
CA LEU A 178 3.72 -13.46 -10.24
C LEU A 178 3.93 -14.75 -9.45
N THR A 179 3.19 -14.94 -8.36
CA THR A 179 3.37 -16.08 -7.46
C THR A 179 2.18 -17.03 -7.43
N GLY A 180 1.02 -16.62 -7.95
CA GLY A 180 -0.24 -17.36 -7.83
C GLY A 180 -0.83 -17.36 -6.42
N SER A 181 -0.25 -16.63 -5.46
CA SER A 181 -0.64 -16.65 -4.04
C SER A 181 -1.21 -15.32 -3.58
N SER A 182 -2.53 -15.28 -3.39
CA SER A 182 -3.19 -14.12 -2.78
C SER A 182 -2.81 -13.94 -1.31
N THR A 183 -2.50 -15.02 -0.59
CA THR A 183 -2.01 -14.93 0.79
C THR A 183 -0.66 -14.22 0.84
N LEU A 184 0.27 -14.56 -0.06
CA LEU A 184 1.56 -13.88 -0.12
C LEU A 184 1.41 -12.39 -0.48
N ALA A 185 0.47 -12.06 -1.37
CA ALA A 185 0.13 -10.69 -1.70
C ALA A 185 -0.38 -9.89 -0.48
N VAL A 186 -1.29 -10.47 0.32
CA VAL A 186 -1.79 -9.86 1.57
C VAL A 186 -0.64 -9.66 2.57
N VAL A 187 0.17 -10.69 2.81
CA VAL A 187 1.30 -10.62 3.74
C VAL A 187 2.31 -9.55 3.31
N ALA A 188 2.69 -9.52 2.03
CA ALA A 188 3.62 -8.53 1.50
C ALA A 188 3.08 -7.10 1.66
N SER A 189 1.78 -6.89 1.38
CA SER A 189 1.12 -5.59 1.51
C SER A 189 1.11 -5.08 2.95
N VAL A 190 0.69 -5.92 3.90
CA VAL A 190 0.67 -5.59 5.32
C VAL A 190 2.08 -5.37 5.85
N ALA A 191 3.05 -6.20 5.47
CA ALA A 191 4.44 -6.07 5.90
C ALA A 191 5.10 -4.77 5.40
N VAL A 192 4.87 -4.40 4.13
CA VAL A 192 5.38 -3.14 3.59
C VAL A 192 4.75 -1.96 4.34
N GLN A 193 3.43 -1.95 4.56
CA GLN A 193 2.78 -0.86 5.29
C GLN A 193 3.24 -0.77 6.75
N PHE A 194 3.34 -1.90 7.43
CA PHE A 194 3.91 -2.00 8.77
C PHE A 194 5.31 -1.39 8.83
N SER A 195 6.17 -1.68 7.85
CA SER A 195 7.58 -1.27 7.86
C SER A 195 7.76 0.25 7.88
N TYR A 196 7.02 1.00 7.06
CA TYR A 196 7.10 2.45 7.04
C TYR A 196 6.20 3.12 8.11
N HIS A 197 5.49 2.34 8.92
CA HIS A 197 4.75 2.79 10.10
C HIS A 197 5.45 2.49 11.43
N LEU A 198 6.67 1.92 11.39
CA LEU A 198 7.48 1.67 12.59
C LEU A 198 7.84 2.94 13.39
N TYR A 199 7.66 4.13 12.82
CA TYR A 199 7.83 5.40 13.52
C TYR A 199 6.84 5.60 14.69
N TYR A 200 5.72 4.86 14.71
CA TYR A 200 4.82 4.78 15.88
C TYR A 200 5.34 3.85 16.99
N GLY A 201 6.50 3.22 16.79
CA GLY A 201 7.00 2.14 17.64
C GLY A 201 6.34 0.80 17.34
N TRP A 202 6.88 -0.27 17.92
CA TRP A 202 6.38 -1.64 17.72
C TRP A 202 4.89 -1.78 18.06
N ALA A 203 4.47 -1.24 19.20
CA ALA A 203 3.08 -1.34 19.64
C ALA A 203 2.11 -0.64 18.68
N GLY A 204 2.44 0.57 18.24
CA GLY A 204 1.62 1.32 17.29
C GLY A 204 1.56 0.64 15.93
N ALA A 205 2.70 0.23 15.38
CA ALA A 205 2.76 -0.43 14.08
C ALA A 205 2.01 -1.78 14.07
N ILE A 206 2.10 -2.58 15.13
CA ILE A 206 1.34 -3.84 15.25
C ILE A 206 -0.16 -3.54 15.35
N SER A 207 -0.56 -2.54 16.13
CA SER A 207 -1.98 -2.14 16.25
C SER A 207 -2.56 -1.73 14.89
N LEU A 208 -1.83 -0.92 14.14
CA LEU A 208 -2.21 -0.49 12.79
C LEU A 208 -2.27 -1.66 11.78
N SER A 209 -1.44 -2.69 11.96
CA SER A 209 -1.45 -3.86 11.07
C SER A 209 -2.78 -4.60 11.01
N PHE A 210 -3.61 -4.50 12.06
CA PHE A 210 -4.97 -5.05 12.03
C PHE A 210 -5.86 -4.27 11.04
N GLN A 211 -5.72 -2.95 10.98
CA GLN A 211 -6.40 -2.11 9.99
C GLN A 211 -5.91 -2.42 8.57
N PHE A 212 -4.59 -2.51 8.40
CA PHE A 212 -3.95 -2.82 7.12
C PHE A 212 -4.41 -4.19 6.59
N LEU A 213 -4.57 -5.16 7.48
CA LEU A 213 -5.08 -6.48 7.13
C LEU A 213 -6.52 -6.41 6.61
N VAL A 214 -7.40 -5.62 7.21
CA VAL A 214 -8.77 -5.42 6.70
C VAL A 214 -8.75 -4.82 5.30
N PHE A 215 -7.91 -3.81 5.06
CA PHE A 215 -7.76 -3.21 3.73
C PHE A 215 -7.25 -4.22 2.70
N ALA A 216 -6.20 -4.97 3.03
CA ALA A 216 -5.63 -6.00 2.16
C ALA A 216 -6.65 -7.11 1.86
N LEU A 217 -7.37 -7.62 2.86
CA LEU A 217 -8.41 -8.64 2.67
C LEU A 217 -9.58 -8.11 1.83
N TYR A 218 -9.98 -6.85 2.02
CA TYR A 218 -10.99 -6.22 1.19
C TYR A 218 -10.52 -6.11 -0.27
N TYR A 219 -9.29 -5.67 -0.52
CA TYR A 219 -8.73 -5.58 -1.88
C TYR A 219 -8.61 -6.96 -2.53
N MET A 220 -8.10 -7.94 -1.80
CA MET A 220 -7.97 -9.33 -2.26
C MET A 220 -9.32 -9.86 -2.76
N ARG A 221 -10.41 -9.58 -2.04
CA ARG A 221 -11.74 -10.11 -2.35
C ARG A 221 -12.50 -9.31 -3.40
N SER A 222 -12.35 -7.99 -3.42
CA SER A 222 -13.13 -7.10 -4.29
C SER A 222 -12.39 -6.63 -5.54
N ARG A 223 -11.05 -6.60 -5.50
CA ARG A 223 -10.18 -5.91 -6.46
C ARG A 223 -10.64 -4.46 -6.72
N ARG A 224 -11.12 -3.77 -5.68
CA ARG A 224 -11.54 -2.36 -5.71
C ARG A 224 -10.69 -1.51 -4.78
N ALA A 225 -9.98 -0.53 -5.35
CA ALA A 225 -9.12 0.37 -4.59
C ALA A 225 -9.91 1.55 -4.00
N LEU A 226 -10.91 2.07 -4.72
CA LEU A 226 -11.59 3.32 -4.32
C LEU A 226 -12.22 3.27 -2.92
N PRO A 227 -12.94 2.22 -2.49
CA PRO A 227 -13.48 2.16 -1.13
C PRO A 227 -12.40 2.25 -0.04
N ILE A 228 -11.23 1.66 -0.30
CA ILE A 228 -10.09 1.68 0.63
C ILE A 228 -9.47 3.08 0.67
N ILE A 229 -9.29 3.71 -0.50
CA ILE A 229 -8.80 5.09 -0.62
C ILE A 229 -9.72 6.06 0.14
N VAL A 230 -11.04 5.90 0.00
CA VAL A 230 -12.02 6.70 0.74
C VAL A 230 -11.91 6.43 2.24
N ALA A 231 -11.82 5.16 2.66
CA ALA A 231 -11.66 4.82 4.07
C ALA A 231 -10.39 5.42 4.69
N HIS A 232 -9.26 5.29 3.99
CA HIS A 232 -7.98 5.88 4.39
C HIS A 232 -8.08 7.41 4.47
N GLY A 233 -8.60 8.07 3.41
CA GLY A 233 -8.74 9.52 3.40
C GLY A 233 -9.62 10.08 4.51
N LEU A 234 -10.63 9.33 4.98
CA LEU A 234 -11.41 9.73 6.15
C LEU A 234 -10.57 9.76 7.42
N PHE A 235 -9.63 8.83 7.59
CA PHE A 235 -8.72 8.82 8.74
C PHE A 235 -7.70 9.96 8.68
N ASP A 236 -7.17 10.26 7.49
CA ASP A 236 -6.23 11.36 7.30
C ASP A 236 -6.91 12.71 7.58
N VAL A 237 -8.11 12.92 7.01
CA VAL A 237 -8.91 14.14 7.25
C VAL A 237 -9.33 14.26 8.71
N TYR A 238 -9.73 13.16 9.35
CA TYR A 238 -10.09 13.17 10.77
C TYR A 238 -8.89 13.51 11.66
N SER A 239 -7.71 12.99 11.32
CA SER A 239 -6.47 13.32 12.04
C SER A 239 -6.12 14.79 11.90
N LEU A 240 -6.30 15.36 10.69
CA LEU A 240 -6.12 16.78 10.42
C LEU A 240 -7.13 17.67 11.17
N ALA A 241 -8.38 17.22 11.32
CA ALA A 241 -9.43 17.96 12.03
C ALA A 241 -9.29 17.92 13.56
N ARG A 242 -8.40 17.07 14.10
CA ARG A 242 -8.10 16.95 15.54
C ARG A 242 -6.82 17.67 15.95
N LEU A 243 -6.20 18.42 15.03
CA LEU A 243 -5.12 19.36 15.30
C LEU A 243 -5.66 20.65 15.94
#